data_AF-A0A7V9BUB2-F1
#
_entry.id   AF-A0A7V9BUB2-F1
#
_cell.length_a   1.000
_cell.length_b   1.000
_cell.length_c   1.000
_cell.angle_alpha   90.00
_cell.angle_beta   90.00
_cell.angle_gamma   90.00
#
_symmetry.space_group_name_H-M   'P 1'
#
loop_
_entity.id
_entity.type
_entity.pdbx_description
1 polymer ?
#
loop_
_entity_poly.entity_id
_entity_poly.type
_entity_poly.pdbx_seq_one_letter_code
_entity_poly.pdbx_strand_id
1 'polypeptide(L)' 'EGRYHQVKRMFHARGNEVEALSRVAFGPQTLDLPLGTFRVPTPAEERAMYSAVSLVSPDCG' A
#
# COMPACT_ATOMS: atom_id res chain seq x y z
N GLU A 1 -4.02 10.66 -1.76
CA GLU A 1 -3.41 11.41 -0.63
C GLU A 1 -3.35 10.51 0.61
N GLY A 2 -2.63 10.93 1.65
CA GLY A 2 -2.49 10.16 2.89
C GLY A 2 -2.32 11.09 4.09
N ARG A 3 -3.29 11.98 4.31
CA ARG A 3 -3.20 13.01 5.37
C ARG A 3 -3.24 12.38 6.76
N TYR A 4 -2.76 13.12 7.76
CA TYR A 4 -2.75 12.68 9.16
C TYR A 4 -4.16 12.24 9.61
N HIS A 5 -4.23 11.00 10.10
CA HIS A 5 -5.45 10.34 10.58
C HIS A 5 -6.65 10.47 9.62
N GLN A 6 -6.42 10.55 8.30
CA GLN A 6 -7.47 10.85 7.33
C GLN A 6 -8.65 9.89 7.43
N VAL A 7 -8.40 8.57 7.35
CA VAL A 7 -9.46 7.56 7.44
C VAL A 7 -10.18 7.63 8.79
N LYS A 8 -9.45 7.69 9.90
CA LYS A 8 -10.07 7.81 11.24
C LYS A 8 -10.96 9.04 11.36
N ARG A 9 -10.51 10.19 10.85
CA ARG A 9 -11.28 11.44 10.82
C ARG A 9 -12.52 11.35 9.93
N MET A 10 -12.44 10.66 8.79
CA MET A 10 -13.59 10.45 7.91
C MET A 10 -14.69 9.62 8.60
N PHE A 11 -14.32 8.55 9.30
CA PHE A 11 -15.27 7.74 10.06
C PHE A 11 -15.84 8.49 11.27
N HIS A 12 -14.99 9.18 12.03
CA HIS A 12 -15.42 10.00 13.17
C HIS A 12 -16.40 11.10 12.75
N ALA A 13 -16.21 11.73 11.59
CA ALA A 13 -17.14 12.72 11.06
C ALA A 13 -18.55 12.16 10.75
N ARG A 14 -18.70 10.84 10.72
CA ARG A 14 -19.98 10.12 10.58
C ARG A 14 -20.47 9.49 11.89
N GLY A 15 -19.82 9.82 13.01
CA GLY A 15 -20.15 9.27 14.33
C GLY A 15 -19.65 7.85 14.57
N ASN A 16 -18.73 7.35 13.73
CA ASN A 16 -18.18 6.00 13.87
C ASN A 16 -16.77 6.04 14.47
N GLU A 17 -16.47 5.10 15.35
CA GLU A 17 -15.13 4.84 15.84
C GLU A 17 -14.44 3.78 14.97
N VAL A 18 -13.13 3.92 14.77
CA VAL A 18 -12.32 2.94 14.04
C VAL A 18 -11.60 2.06 15.06
N GLU A 19 -12.12 0.85 15.28
CA GLU A 19 -11.53 -0.13 16.22
C GLU A 19 -10.23 -0.74 15.69
N ALA A 20 -10.18 -1.00 14.38
CA ALA A 20 -8.99 -1.52 13.71
C ALA A 20 -8.84 -0.87 12.33
N LEU A 21 -7.59 -0.59 11.94
CA LEU A 21 -7.25 -0.04 10.64
C LEU A 21 -6.00 -0.74 10.09
N SER A 22 -6.14 -1.40 8.95
CA SER A 22 -5.05 -2.03 8.23
C SER A 22 -4.99 -1.52 6.79
N ARG A 23 -3.78 -1.37 6.26
CA ARG A 23 -3.56 -1.11 4.84
C ARG A 23 -3.24 -2.45 4.16
N VAL A 24 -4.20 -2.96 3.39
CA VAL A 24 -4.10 -4.26 2.72
C VAL A 24 -3.52 -4.19 1.30
N ALA A 25 -3.34 -2.98 0.75
CA ALA A 25 -2.74 -2.77 -0.55
C ALA A 25 -2.05 -1.41 -0.64
N PHE A 26 -1.07 -1.28 -1.53
CA PHE A 26 -0.42 -0.02 -1.88
C PHE A 26 0.04 -0.03 -3.33
N GLY A 27 -0.49 0.88 -4.14
CA GLY A 27 -0.30 0.83 -5.58
C GLY A 27 -0.77 -0.52 -6.15
N PRO A 28 0.02 -1.20 -7.00
CA PRO A 28 -0.30 -2.52 -7.53
C PRO A 28 -0.06 -3.68 -6.55
N GLN A 29 0.52 -3.42 -5.36
CA GLN A 29 0.89 -4.47 -4.40
C GLN A 29 -0.22 -4.74 -3.39
N THR A 30 -0.45 -6.02 -3.09
CA THR A 30 -1.37 -6.48 -2.04
C THR A 30 -0.57 -7.08 -0.88
N LEU A 31 -1.05 -6.94 0.35
CA LEU A 31 -0.44 -7.54 1.53
C LEU A 31 -0.72 -9.04 1.56
N ASP A 32 0.29 -9.83 1.20
CA ASP A 32 0.28 -11.29 1.14
C ASP A 32 1.19 -11.95 2.20
N LEU A 33 1.75 -11.16 3.11
CA LEU A 33 2.73 -11.59 4.10
C LEU A 33 2.14 -11.67 5.51
N PRO A 34 2.62 -12.61 6.34
CA PRO A 34 2.32 -12.61 7.77
C PRO A 34 2.75 -11.32 8.47
N LEU A 35 2.07 -10.99 9.57
CA LEU A 35 2.38 -9.81 10.37
C LEU A 35 3.83 -9.84 10.88
N GLY A 36 4.53 -8.71 10.78
CA GLY A 36 5.91 -8.57 11.25
C GLY A 36 6.97 -9.16 10.32
N THR A 37 6.59 -9.63 9.14
CA THR A 37 7.52 -10.19 8.15
C THR A 37 7.73 -9.26 6.97
N PHE A 38 8.81 -9.50 6.22
CA PHE A 38 9.10 -8.84 4.96
C PHE A 38 9.75 -9.82 3.99
N ARG A 39 9.64 -9.53 2.69
CA ARG A 39 10.38 -10.22 1.63
C ARG A 39 10.83 -9.22 0.57
N VAL A 40 11.81 -9.61 -0.24
CA VAL A 40 12.17 -8.87 -1.44
C VAL A 40 11.05 -9.04 -2.48
N PRO A 41 10.63 -7.97 -3.19
CA PRO A 41 9.70 -8.07 -4.30
C PRO A 41 10.24 -8.99 -5.40
N THR A 42 9.35 -9.70 -6.08
CA THR A 42 9.70 -10.40 -7.32
C THR A 42 9.95 -9.37 -8.44
N PRO A 43 10.72 -9.72 -9.49
CA PRO A 43 10.96 -8.82 -10.61
C PRO A 43 9.66 -8.34 -11.30
N ALA A 44 8.60 -9.16 -11.28
CA ALA A 44 7.30 -8.77 -11.83
C ALA A 44 6.61 -7.71 -10.97
N GLU A 45 6.65 -7.87 -9.64
CA GLU A 45 6.10 -6.89 -8.69
C GLU A 45 6.85 -5.56 -8.75
N GLU A 46 8.18 -5.62 -8.84
CA GLU A 46 9.01 -4.43 -9.01
C GLU A 46 8.65 -3.68 -10.29
N ARG A 47 8.61 -4.36 -11.44
CA ARG A 47 8.18 -3.74 -12.71
C ARG A 47 6.79 -3.12 -12.62
N ALA A 48 5.85 -3.78 -11.95
CA ALA A 48 4.52 -3.24 -11.75
C ALA A 48 4.56 -1.92 -10.94
N MET A 49 5.41 -1.82 -9.93
CA MET A 49 5.60 -0.60 -9.13
C MET A 49 6.12 0.57 -9.97
N TYR A 50 7.14 0.35 -10.81
CA TYR A 50 7.65 1.38 -11.71
C TYR A 50 6.60 1.82 -12.74
N SER A 51 5.92 0.85 -13.36
CA SER A 51 4.85 1.11 -14.33
C SER A 51 3.71 1.95 -13.75
N ALA A 52 3.33 1.70 -12.49
CA ALA A 52 2.27 2.44 -11.80
C ALA A 52 2.55 3.94 -11.66
N VAL A 53 3.81 4.36 -11.76
CA VAL A 53 4.23 5.76 -11.73
C VAL A 53 4.86 6.22 -13.05
N SER A 54 4.62 5.49 -14.15
CA SER A 54 5.15 5.79 -15.49
C SER A 54 6.68 5.89 -15.55
N LEU A 55 7.37 5.10 -14.71
CA LEU A 55 8.82 4.95 -14.73
C LEU A 55 9.22 3.60 -15.34
N VAL A 56 10.49 3.50 -15.77
CA VAL A 56 11.10 2.26 -16.26
C VAL A 56 11.89 1.62 -15.11
N SER A 57 11.74 0.31 -14.92
CA SER A 57 12.51 -0.44 -13.92
C SER A 57 13.98 -0.54 -14.34
N PRO A 58 14.94 -0.23 -13.46
CA PRO A 58 16.37 -0.16 -13.79
C PRO A 58 17.00 -1.52 -14.10
N ASP A 59 16.45 -2.61 -13.58
CA ASP A 59 17.00 -3.96 -13.69
C ASP A 59 16.45 -4.74 -14.90
N CYS A 60 15.71 -4.07 -15.79
CA CYS A 60 15.38 -4.59 -17.12
C CYS A 60 16.50 -4.21 -18.11
N GLY A 61 17.64 -4.89 -18.00
CA GLY A 61 18.75 -4.88 -18.96
C GLY A 61 19.23 -6.30 -19.24
#